data_AF-A0A151EGD2-F1
#
_entry.id   AF-A0A151EGD2-F1
#
_cell.length_a   1.000
_cell.length_b   1.000
_cell.length_c   1.000
_cell.angle_alpha   90.00
_cell.angle_beta   90.00
_cell.angle_gamma   90.00
#
_symmetry.space_group_name_H-M   'P 1'
#
loop_
_entity.id
_entity.type
_entity.pdbx_description
1 polymer ?
#
loop_
_entity_poly.entity_id
_entity_poly.type
_entity_poly.pdbx_seq_one_letter_code
_entity_poly.pdbx_strand_id
1 'polypeptide(L)'
;MKEHDPENHKKETAEGADNVKGPQNELPEIICPVCGNVLEPYNVPTKELMLEELHLLFKIRTRIIRSKATLEYEFAHACDEPMGEKRSHPLTAVIRIEFDDKGKCTAFNIVDVRPGKRKRKKKWR
;
A
#
# COMPACT_ATOMS: atom_id res chain seq x y z
N MET A 1 30.47 -57.51 -30.15
CA MET A 1 31.72 -57.01 -29.56
C MET A 1 31.36 -56.25 -28.30
N LYS A 2 31.96 -56.64 -27.17
CA LYS A 2 31.95 -55.91 -25.90
C LYS A 2 32.85 -54.67 -26.02
N GLU A 3 32.61 -53.66 -25.18
CA GLU A 3 33.58 -52.88 -24.38
C GLU A 3 32.92 -51.56 -23.94
N HIS A 4 32.51 -51.44 -22.67
CA HIS A 4 33.28 -50.98 -21.49
C HIS A 4 33.32 -49.45 -21.35
N ASP A 5 32.57 -48.95 -20.35
CA ASP A 5 32.85 -47.71 -19.62
C ASP A 5 34.24 -47.76 -18.96
N PRO A 6 34.90 -46.61 -18.70
CA PRO A 6 34.80 -46.03 -17.35
C PRO A 6 34.82 -44.48 -17.24
N GLU A 7 34.08 -44.01 -16.24
CA GLU A 7 34.32 -42.89 -15.29
C GLU A 7 35.37 -41.81 -15.62
N ASN A 8 34.99 -40.52 -15.53
CA ASN A 8 35.60 -39.66 -14.51
C ASN A 8 34.83 -38.35 -14.23
N HIS A 9 34.89 -37.98 -12.96
CA HIS A 9 34.38 -36.81 -12.24
C HIS A 9 34.63 -35.44 -12.88
N LYS A 10 33.67 -34.52 -12.71
CA LYS A 10 33.83 -33.34 -11.81
C LYS A 10 32.53 -32.56 -11.61
N LYS A 11 32.17 -32.40 -10.34
CA LYS A 11 31.26 -31.35 -9.83
C LYS A 11 31.98 -30.02 -9.96
N GLU A 12 31.36 -29.03 -10.61
CA GLU A 12 31.59 -27.61 -10.31
C GLU A 12 30.24 -26.89 -10.29
N THR A 13 29.82 -26.60 -9.07
CA THR A 13 28.86 -25.56 -8.69
C THR A 13 29.48 -24.19 -8.97
N ALA A 14 28.77 -23.35 -9.71
CA ALA A 14 28.85 -21.90 -9.67
C ALA A 14 27.40 -21.40 -9.83
N GLU A 15 26.70 -21.07 -8.75
CA GLU A 15 26.73 -19.73 -8.15
C GLU A 15 26.69 -18.63 -9.21
N GLY A 16 25.48 -18.38 -9.67
CA GLY A 16 25.07 -17.18 -10.38
C GLY A 16 23.63 -16.89 -10.01
N ALA A 17 23.36 -16.73 -8.71
CA ALA A 17 22.10 -16.16 -8.26
C ALA A 17 22.12 -14.69 -8.71
N ASP A 18 21.61 -14.44 -9.92
CA ASP A 18 21.29 -13.11 -10.41
C ASP A 18 20.32 -12.47 -9.43
N ASN A 19 20.90 -11.71 -8.50
CA ASN A 19 20.22 -10.89 -7.54
C ASN A 19 19.70 -9.67 -8.30
N VAL A 20 18.72 -9.90 -9.18
CA VAL A 20 17.88 -8.83 -9.71
C VAL A 20 16.96 -8.44 -8.56
N LYS A 21 17.49 -7.65 -7.63
CA LYS A 21 16.68 -6.70 -6.88
C LYS A 21 16.02 -5.82 -7.94
N GLY A 22 14.82 -6.22 -8.36
CA GLY A 22 13.92 -5.32 -9.07
C GLY A 22 13.81 -4.01 -8.30
N PRO A 23 13.58 -2.89 -8.99
CA PRO A 23 13.48 -1.58 -8.35
C PRO A 23 12.45 -1.71 -7.24
N GLN A 24 12.94 -1.62 -6.00
CA GLN A 24 12.07 -1.52 -4.85
C GLN A 24 11.31 -0.22 -5.11
N ASN A 25 9.99 -0.32 -5.28
CA ASN A 25 9.12 0.82 -5.49
C ASN A 25 9.22 1.70 -4.24
N GLU A 26 10.21 2.59 -4.20
CA GLU A 26 10.29 3.69 -3.25
C GLU A 26 9.08 4.57 -3.56
N LEU A 27 7.98 4.32 -2.83
CA LEU A 27 6.89 5.27 -2.75
C LEU A 27 7.50 6.60 -2.30
N PRO A 28 7.21 7.72 -2.97
CA PRO A 28 7.70 9.02 -2.54
C PRO A 28 7.33 9.23 -1.07
N GLU A 29 8.25 9.76 -0.28
CA GLU A 29 8.04 10.00 1.15
C GLU A 29 6.77 10.85 1.34
N ILE A 30 5.76 10.28 2.00
CA ILE A 30 4.51 10.99 2.28
C ILE A 30 4.67 11.70 3.62
N ILE A 31 4.56 13.02 3.64
CA ILE A 31 4.77 13.83 4.84
C ILE A 31 3.43 14.12 5.52
N CYS A 32 3.39 14.02 6.86
CA CYS A 32 2.23 14.43 7.64
C CYS A 32 2.07 15.97 7.58
N PRO A 33 0.96 16.51 7.05
CA PRO A 33 0.78 17.97 6.94
C PRO A 33 0.53 18.66 8.29
N VAL A 34 0.43 17.90 9.39
CA VAL A 34 0.16 18.43 10.74
C VAL A 34 1.45 18.59 11.54
N CYS A 35 2.34 17.60 11.53
CA CYS A 35 3.58 17.62 12.31
C CYS A 35 4.87 17.63 11.48
N GLY A 36 4.79 17.47 10.16
CA GLY A 36 5.96 17.43 9.28
C GLY A 36 6.76 16.13 9.30
N ASN A 37 6.38 15.15 10.13
CA ASN A 37 7.03 13.83 10.16
C ASN A 37 6.64 13.00 8.93
N VAL A 38 7.56 12.16 8.46
CA VAL A 38 7.29 11.15 7.42
C VAL A 38 6.24 10.17 7.94
N LEU A 39 5.24 9.87 7.10
CA LEU A 39 4.26 8.84 7.37
C LEU A 39 4.86 7.49 6.99
N GLU A 40 5.09 6.68 8.00
CA GLU A 40 5.49 5.29 7.81
C GLU A 40 4.44 4.51 6.98
N PRO A 41 4.84 3.49 6.22
CA PRO A 41 3.92 2.73 5.35
C PRO A 41 2.68 2.17 6.07
N TYR A 42 2.79 1.82 7.36
CA TYR A 42 1.67 1.32 8.16
C TYR A 42 0.67 2.41 8.60
N ASN A 43 1.05 3.68 8.51
CA ASN A 43 0.18 4.82 8.80
C ASN A 43 -0.60 5.30 7.57
N VAL A 44 -0.37 4.72 6.40
CA VAL A 44 -0.90 5.18 5.11
C VAL A 44 -1.86 4.13 4.55
N PRO A 45 -3.00 4.53 3.95
CA PRO A 45 -3.93 3.57 3.36
C PRO A 45 -3.28 2.79 2.21
N THR A 46 -3.42 1.46 2.26
CA THR A 46 -2.92 0.57 1.21
C THR A 46 -3.98 0.28 0.15
N LYS A 47 -3.54 -0.22 -0.99
CA LYS A 47 -4.42 -0.68 -2.06
C LYS A 47 -5.39 -1.76 -1.57
N GLU A 48 -4.88 -2.71 -0.81
CA GLU A 48 -5.62 -3.87 -0.30
C GLU A 48 -6.74 -3.41 0.64
N LEU A 49 -6.42 -2.54 1.60
CA LEU A 49 -7.39 -1.96 2.51
C LEU A 49 -8.48 -1.19 1.75
N MET A 50 -8.10 -0.36 0.78
CA MET A 50 -9.07 0.41 0.00
C MET A 50 -10.01 -0.46 -0.84
N LEU A 51 -9.52 -1.57 -1.39
CA LEU A 51 -10.37 -2.51 -2.12
C LEU A 51 -11.32 -3.25 -1.17
N GLU A 52 -10.87 -3.60 0.03
CA GLU A 52 -11.73 -4.20 1.06
C GLU A 52 -12.84 -3.24 1.52
N GLU A 53 -12.50 -1.99 1.80
CA GLU A 53 -13.46 -0.94 2.17
C GLU A 53 -14.50 -0.70 1.06
N LEU A 54 -14.07 -0.66 -0.21
CA LEU A 54 -14.99 -0.56 -1.35
C LEU A 54 -15.95 -1.75 -1.41
N HIS A 55 -15.47 -2.97 -1.15
CA HIS A 55 -16.34 -4.14 -1.10
C HIS A 55 -17.34 -4.06 0.07
N LEU A 56 -16.95 -3.55 1.23
CA LEU A 56 -17.84 -3.40 2.39
C LEU A 56 -18.96 -2.37 2.16
N LEU A 57 -18.68 -1.30 1.41
CA LEU A 57 -19.67 -0.28 1.09
C LEU A 57 -20.84 -0.82 0.25
N PHE A 58 -20.60 -1.81 -0.60
CA PHE A 58 -21.62 -2.41 -1.44
C PHE A 58 -22.05 -3.79 -0.91
N LYS A 59 -23.22 -3.85 -0.27
CA LYS A 59 -23.82 -5.11 0.24
C LYS A 59 -24.21 -6.14 -0.84
N ILE A 60 -24.02 -5.82 -2.11
CA ILE A 60 -24.24 -6.70 -3.26
C ILE A 60 -22.90 -6.92 -3.98
N ARG A 61 -22.73 -8.08 -4.64
CA ARG A 61 -21.54 -8.35 -5.46
C ARG A 61 -21.41 -7.28 -6.55
N THR A 62 -20.56 -6.30 -6.30
CA THR A 62 -20.33 -5.14 -7.17
C THR A 62 -18.96 -5.28 -7.81
N ARG A 63 -18.89 -5.04 -9.12
CA ARG A 63 -17.62 -4.98 -9.85
C ARG A 63 -17.52 -3.63 -10.54
N ILE A 64 -16.48 -2.88 -10.22
CA ILE A 64 -16.17 -1.61 -10.88
C ILE A 64 -15.26 -1.92 -12.07
N ILE A 65 -15.67 -1.55 -13.29
CA ILE A 65 -14.93 -1.83 -14.54
C ILE A 65 -14.70 -0.55 -15.35
N ARG A 66 -13.60 -0.50 -16.12
CA ARG A 66 -13.26 0.60 -17.05
C ARG A 66 -13.42 1.99 -16.44
N SER A 67 -12.98 2.15 -15.20
CA SER A 67 -13.24 3.38 -14.44
C SER A 67 -11.95 3.97 -13.91
N LYS A 68 -11.97 5.29 -13.74
CA LYS A 68 -10.99 6.07 -13.00
C LYS A 68 -11.74 6.84 -11.93
N ALA A 69 -11.34 6.66 -10.67
CA ALA A 69 -11.99 7.30 -9.54
C ALA A 69 -10.97 8.03 -8.68
N THR A 70 -11.43 9.10 -8.04
CA THR A 70 -10.73 9.76 -6.95
C THR A 70 -11.50 9.49 -5.67
N LEU A 71 -10.83 8.93 -4.67
CA LEU A 71 -11.39 8.59 -3.37
C LEU A 71 -10.78 9.50 -2.31
N GLU A 72 -11.59 9.92 -1.35
CA GLU A 72 -11.12 10.55 -0.12
C GLU A 72 -11.25 9.54 1.01
N TYR A 73 -10.15 9.25 1.70
CA TYR A 73 -10.12 8.28 2.80
C TYR A 73 -9.64 8.95 4.08
N GLU A 74 -10.48 8.93 5.12
CA GLU A 74 -10.13 9.44 6.44
C GLU A 74 -9.29 8.40 7.20
N PHE A 75 -8.13 8.80 7.69
CA PHE A 75 -7.25 7.97 8.50
C PHE A 75 -6.61 8.80 9.61
N ALA A 76 -5.83 8.16 10.48
CA ALA A 76 -5.20 8.85 11.59
C ALA A 76 -3.76 8.41 11.78
N HIS A 77 -2.85 9.38 11.85
CA HIS A 77 -1.43 9.16 12.15
C HIS A 77 -1.23 9.27 13.67
N ALA A 78 -0.74 8.21 14.31
CA ALA A 78 -0.32 8.27 15.70
C ALA A 78 1.09 8.85 15.79
N CYS A 79 1.23 10.03 16.39
CA CYS A 79 2.53 10.64 16.65
C CYS A 79 2.86 10.49 18.13
N ASP A 80 3.99 9.85 18.42
CA ASP A 80 4.56 9.87 19.76
C ASP A 80 5.24 11.23 19.95
N GLU A 81 4.57 12.16 20.65
CA GLU A 81 5.22 13.40 21.07
C GLU A 81 6.28 13.09 22.13
N PRO A 82 7.38 13.87 22.19
CA PRO A 82 8.50 13.62 23.12
C PRO A 82 8.10 13.65 24.61
N MET A 83 6.91 14.18 24.96
CA MET A 83 6.36 14.17 26.32
C MET A 83 5.48 12.94 26.64
N GLY A 84 5.33 11.97 25.74
CA GLY A 84 4.58 10.74 26.00
C GLY A 84 3.05 10.87 25.89
N GLU A 85 2.53 12.04 25.50
CA GLU A 85 1.13 12.17 25.09
C GLU A 85 0.97 11.60 23.67
N LYS A 86 0.28 10.46 23.56
CA LYS A 86 -0.13 9.92 22.27
C LYS A 86 -1.13 10.87 21.62
N ARG A 87 -0.67 11.69 20.67
CA ARG A 87 -1.55 12.54 19.86
C ARG A 87 -1.76 11.90 18.50
N SER A 88 -3.03 11.83 18.10
CA SER A 88 -3.42 11.33 16.80
C SER A 88 -3.78 12.51 15.89
N HIS A 89 -3.14 12.59 14.74
CA HIS A 89 -3.44 13.56 13.70
C HIS A 89 -4.49 12.97 12.76
N PRO A 90 -5.74 13.48 12.77
CA PRO A 90 -6.70 13.09 11.76
C PRO A 90 -6.25 13.62 10.41
N LEU A 91 -6.23 12.76 9.39
CA LEU A 91 -5.78 13.04 8.04
C LEU A 91 -6.80 12.56 7.03
N THR A 92 -6.71 13.09 5.82
CA THR A 92 -7.48 12.62 4.66
C THR A 92 -6.52 12.38 3.51
N ALA A 93 -6.47 11.13 3.02
CA ALA A 93 -5.73 10.78 1.82
C ALA A 93 -6.64 10.97 0.59
N VAL A 94 -6.12 11.62 -0.44
CA VAL A 94 -6.75 11.66 -1.76
C VAL A 94 -6.08 10.60 -2.63
N ILE A 95 -6.87 9.65 -3.10
CA ILE A 95 -6.39 8.43 -3.75
C ILE A 95 -6.95 8.37 -5.16
N ARG A 96 -6.09 8.25 -6.15
CA ARG A 96 -6.49 7.91 -7.53
C ARG A 96 -6.42 6.40 -7.71
N ILE A 97 -7.52 5.83 -8.17
CA ILE A 97 -7.63 4.40 -8.46
C ILE A 97 -8.18 4.19 -9.87
N GLU A 98 -7.60 3.22 -10.58
CA GLU A 98 -8.04 2.83 -11.92
C GLU A 98 -8.35 1.35 -11.99
N PHE A 99 -9.39 0.99 -12.75
CA PHE A 99 -9.86 -0.37 -12.95
C PHE A 99 -9.95 -0.71 -14.44
N ASP A 100 -9.47 -1.89 -14.81
CA ASP A 100 -9.60 -2.43 -16.17
C ASP A 100 -11.01 -2.96 -16.48
N ASP A 101 -11.18 -3.57 -17.64
CA ASP A 101 -12.44 -4.16 -18.09
C ASP A 101 -12.81 -5.46 -17.38
N LYS A 102 -11.87 -6.09 -16.66
CA LYS A 102 -12.09 -7.25 -15.80
C LYS A 102 -12.38 -6.86 -14.35
N GLY A 103 -12.28 -5.57 -14.03
CA GLY A 103 -12.45 -5.01 -12.70
C GLY A 103 -11.25 -5.21 -11.79
N LYS A 104 -10.07 -5.48 -12.37
CA LYS A 104 -8.80 -5.51 -11.64
C LYS A 104 -8.30 -4.07 -11.48
N CYS A 105 -7.88 -3.71 -10.28
CA CYS A 105 -7.23 -2.42 -10.03
C CYS A 105 -5.84 -2.40 -10.68
N THR A 106 -5.67 -1.53 -11.67
CA THR A 106 -4.44 -1.36 -12.48
C THR A 106 -3.54 -0.24 -11.98
N ALA A 107 -4.10 0.77 -11.31
CA ALA A 107 -3.33 1.85 -10.70
C ALA A 107 -3.91 2.23 -9.34
N PHE A 108 -3.03 2.52 -8.39
CA PHE A 108 -3.35 3.00 -7.04
C PHE A 108 -2.28 4.01 -6.63
N ASN A 109 -2.64 5.28 -6.53
CA ASN A 109 -1.72 6.35 -6.17
C ASN A 109 -2.35 7.26 -5.13
N ILE A 110 -1.64 7.49 -4.03
CA ILE A 110 -1.97 8.57 -3.10
C ILE A 110 -1.41 9.84 -3.72
N VAL A 111 -2.30 10.74 -4.12
CA VAL A 111 -1.90 11.98 -4.82
C VAL A 111 -1.77 13.16 -3.89
N ASP A 112 -2.38 13.09 -2.71
CA ASP A 112 -2.36 14.17 -1.72
C ASP A 112 -2.71 13.64 -0.33
N VAL A 113 -2.19 14.29 0.71
CA VAL A 113 -2.55 14.04 2.11
C VAL A 113 -2.83 15.38 2.79
N ARG A 114 -4.03 15.51 3.34
CA ARG A 114 -4.55 16.76 3.91
C ARG A 114 -4.86 16.61 5.40
N PRO A 115 -4.87 17.70 6.17
CA PRO A 115 -5.44 17.70 7.51
C PRO A 115 -6.90 17.25 7.48
N GLY A 116 -7.23 16.24 8.29
CA GLY A 116 -8.58 15.71 8.42
C GLY A 116 -9.44 16.51 9.38
N LYS A 117 -10.76 16.32 9.29
CA LYS A 117 -11.70 16.97 10.22
C LYS A 117 -11.67 16.23 11.56
N ARG A 118 -11.45 16.94 12.67
CA ARG A 118 -11.68 16.37 14.02
C ARG A 118 -13.17 16.02 14.13
N LYS A 119 -13.49 14.73 14.34
CA LYS A 119 -14.86 14.30 14.62
C LYS A 119 -15.34 15.00 15.90
N ARG A 120 -16.20 16.01 15.76
CA ARG A 120 -16.89 16.61 16.90
C ARG A 120 -17.74 15.51 17.53
N LYS A 121 -17.47 15.14 18.78
CA LYS A 121 -18.33 14.23 19.55
C LYS A 121 -19.73 14.83 19.57
N LYS A 122 -20.68 14.25 18.84
CA LYS A 122 -22.09 14.60 18.99
C LYS A 122 -22.50 14.17 20.40
N LYS A 123 -22.74 15.13 21.30
CA LYS A 123 -23.47 14.88 22.55
C LYS A 123 -24.90 14.52 22.14
N TRP A 124 -25.26 13.26 22.26
CA TRP A 124 -26.66 12.86 22.25
C TRP A 124 -27.25 13.40 23.57
N ARG A 125 -28.26 14.28 23.47
CA ARG A 125 -29.09 14.72 24.59
C ARG A 125 -30.28 13.79 24.71
#